data_AF-A0A0B1P4W5-F1
#
_entry.id   AF-A0A0B1P4W5-F1
#
_cell.length_a   1.000
_cell.length_b   1.000
_cell.length_c   1.000
_cell.angle_alpha   90.00
_cell.angle_beta   90.00
_cell.angle_gamma   90.00
#
_symmetry.space_group_name_H-M   'P 1'
#
loop_
_entity.id
_entity.type
_entity.pdbx_description
1 polymer ?
#
loop_
_entity_poly.entity_id
_entity_poly.type
_entity_poly.pdbx_seq_one_letter_code
_entity_poly.pdbx_strand_id
1 'polypeptide(L)'
;MKGSHTPFHKYFNHSRHIEDYLYLKAARLVFKRLYSQRYLAPLNSHKKYELDLQNSRTPKTIKKSFTDKYHKNEYHKGRVILDNRKAENWELTVGIEIHALLNTERKLFSPALSTINQKANTHVAFFDLSVPGSQPIFQKETLIPAIRAALILNSGIQKVSKFDRKHYFHWDQPAGYQITQYYEPYAKNGFVTLYAHDGISKEDGDQIQVGIKQIQLEQDTAKTISKPEGHLLDYNRVGLPLIEIITLPVIRHPKTAAALVRKIQILLNSVDACVIGMESGGLRADINISVRQLNKIDHSSKCKDQNKLGRKVEIKNLSSFKSIEDAIIAERDRQISILESGDSIISETRGWAIGATETKKLRKKEGEIDYRYMPDPDLPPIIIGDDVIAHLKSTLGMSLDEEIEILMNNYGISAKDAMTLTSLENNDRIEFFYKVVEILQLKLPQENSQKLGKLCCNWVLHDMASLRRDDLNEDNSHQLKADGNCSIPPEELATLLFLLETKKILRKPAKYALQRLFFCTTEKTPSNICGIIEKEGLWNLKISEDQYKEQARIILAQYEVILKAVLAGNESKIKALLGMMLKNDRKGVLDPKMAEQALKQVINELKQTPTK
;
A
#
# COMPACT_ATOMS: atom_id res chain seq x y z
N MET A 1 -18.30 61.95 -14.71
CA MET A 1 -19.01 60.65 -14.64
C MET A 1 -18.01 59.57 -14.22
N LYS A 2 -18.35 58.84 -13.15
CA LYS A 2 -17.96 57.47 -12.70
C LYS A 2 -16.83 56.77 -13.47
N GLY A 3 -15.87 56.04 -12.88
CA GLY A 3 -15.64 55.47 -11.55
C GLY A 3 -14.46 54.48 -11.69
N SER A 4 -13.45 54.55 -10.82
CA SER A 4 -13.23 53.70 -9.64
C SER A 4 -12.22 52.56 -9.85
N HIS A 5 -11.16 52.62 -9.04
CA HIS A 5 -10.03 51.71 -8.83
C HIS A 5 -10.34 50.21 -8.70
N THR A 6 -9.36 49.38 -9.07
CA THR A 6 -9.00 48.16 -8.31
C THR A 6 -7.47 47.95 -8.29
N PRO A 7 -6.85 47.72 -7.12
CA PRO A 7 -5.45 47.30 -7.01
C PRO A 7 -5.36 45.77 -6.87
N PHE A 8 -5.11 45.06 -7.98
CA PHE A 8 -4.84 43.61 -7.98
C PHE A 8 -3.33 43.32 -7.96
N HIS A 9 -2.66 43.66 -6.86
CA HIS A 9 -1.27 43.25 -6.63
C HIS A 9 -1.07 42.85 -5.17
N LYS A 10 -1.51 41.64 -4.80
CA LYS A 10 -1.04 40.90 -3.60
C LYS A 10 -1.53 39.44 -3.43
N TYR A 11 -1.78 38.68 -4.51
CA TYR A 11 -2.28 37.28 -4.41
C TYR A 11 -1.42 36.20 -5.12
N PHE A 12 -0.13 36.46 -5.41
CA PHE A 12 0.66 35.59 -6.30
C PHE A 12 1.52 34.49 -5.65
N ASN A 13 1.46 34.27 -4.33
CA ASN A 13 2.29 33.23 -3.69
C ASN A 13 1.57 31.89 -3.43
N HIS A 14 0.24 31.82 -3.52
CA HIS A 14 -0.50 30.55 -3.36
C HIS A 14 -0.85 29.86 -4.69
N SER A 15 -0.88 30.58 -5.82
CA SER A 15 -1.27 30.01 -7.11
C SER A 15 -0.19 29.11 -7.73
N ARG A 16 1.10 29.44 -7.57
CA ARG A 16 2.21 28.67 -8.19
C ARG A 16 2.28 27.22 -7.70
N HIS A 17 2.09 26.99 -6.40
CA HIS A 17 2.12 25.63 -5.84
C HIS A 17 0.92 24.78 -6.28
N ILE A 18 -0.23 25.40 -6.54
CA ILE A 18 -1.44 24.71 -7.00
C ILE A 18 -1.33 24.38 -8.50
N GLU A 19 -0.76 25.28 -9.30
CA GLU A 19 -0.50 25.06 -10.74
C GLU A 19 0.54 23.95 -10.96
N ASP A 20 1.64 23.94 -10.19
CA ASP A 20 2.67 22.88 -10.26
C ASP A 20 2.10 21.52 -9.81
N TYR A 21 1.28 21.51 -8.76
CA TYR A 21 0.57 20.31 -8.31
C TYR A 21 -0.41 19.79 -9.36
N LEU A 22 -1.24 20.65 -9.96
CA LEU A 22 -2.19 20.27 -11.01
C LEU A 22 -1.48 19.75 -12.27
N TYR A 23 -0.32 20.32 -12.63
CA TYR A 23 0.47 19.89 -13.78
C TYR A 23 1.11 18.51 -13.55
N LEU A 24 1.78 18.31 -12.41
CA LEU A 24 2.38 17.02 -12.03
C LEU A 24 1.31 15.94 -11.80
N LYS A 25 0.14 16.33 -11.30
CA LYS A 25 -1.05 15.48 -11.16
C LYS A 25 -1.65 15.08 -12.51
N ALA A 26 -1.78 16.03 -13.43
CA ALA A 26 -2.26 15.77 -14.79
C ALA A 26 -1.31 14.80 -15.50
N ALA A 27 0.01 14.94 -15.34
CA ALA A 27 0.97 14.00 -15.90
C ALA A 27 0.77 12.55 -15.39
N ARG A 28 0.57 12.36 -14.08
CA ARG A 28 0.31 11.05 -13.47
C ARG A 28 -1.01 10.42 -13.96
N LEU A 29 -2.09 11.21 -13.98
CA LEU A 29 -3.42 10.78 -14.41
C LEU A 29 -3.50 10.49 -15.92
N VAL A 30 -2.90 11.35 -16.75
CA VAL A 30 -2.84 11.16 -18.21
C VAL A 30 -2.08 9.88 -18.53
N PHE A 31 -0.97 9.61 -17.83
CA PHE A 31 -0.23 8.36 -18.03
C PHE A 31 -1.06 7.13 -17.62
N LYS A 32 -1.61 7.11 -16.39
CA LYS A 32 -2.47 6.01 -15.91
C LYS A 32 -3.65 5.79 -16.88
N ARG A 33 -4.30 6.85 -17.35
CA ARG A 33 -5.45 6.74 -18.28
C ARG A 33 -5.06 6.27 -19.68
N LEU A 34 -3.95 6.73 -20.24
CA LEU A 34 -3.51 6.39 -21.60
C LEU A 34 -2.87 4.99 -21.68
N TYR A 35 -2.21 4.56 -20.61
CA TYR A 35 -1.41 3.34 -20.61
C TYR A 35 -2.02 2.23 -19.74
N SER A 36 -2.53 2.50 -18.54
CA SER A 36 -3.04 1.43 -17.65
C SER A 36 -4.33 0.74 -18.15
N GLN A 37 -5.21 1.47 -18.86
CA GLN A 37 -6.41 0.87 -19.46
C GLN A 37 -6.09 -0.10 -20.61
N ARG A 38 -4.95 0.05 -21.29
CA ARG A 38 -4.51 -0.87 -22.35
C ARG A 38 -4.01 -2.20 -21.79
N TYR A 39 -3.47 -2.22 -20.56
CA TYR A 39 -2.83 -3.40 -19.98
C TYR A 39 -3.71 -4.20 -19.00
N LEU A 40 -4.74 -3.58 -18.40
CA LEU A 40 -5.69 -4.25 -17.50
C LEU A 40 -6.87 -4.94 -18.23
N ALA A 41 -7.03 -4.72 -19.54
CA ALA A 41 -8.11 -5.32 -20.32
C ALA A 41 -8.22 -6.86 -20.23
N PRO A 42 -7.13 -7.66 -20.06
CA PRO A 42 -7.26 -9.10 -19.91
C PRO A 42 -7.84 -9.52 -18.55
N LEU A 43 -7.66 -8.73 -17.48
CA LEU A 43 -8.16 -9.05 -16.13
C LEU A 43 -9.69 -8.96 -16.04
N ASN A 44 -10.33 -8.13 -16.87
CA ASN A 44 -11.80 -8.02 -16.91
C ASN A 44 -12.48 -9.10 -17.78
N SER A 45 -11.70 -9.94 -18.48
CA SER A 45 -12.27 -11.05 -19.28
C SER A 45 -12.74 -12.24 -18.42
N HIS A 46 -12.46 -12.23 -17.11
CA HIS A 46 -12.87 -13.25 -16.15
C HIS A 46 -14.40 -13.45 -16.04
N LYS A 47 -15.23 -12.46 -16.38
CA LYS A 47 -16.70 -12.61 -16.33
C LYS A 47 -17.29 -13.50 -17.43
N LYS A 48 -16.51 -13.94 -18.43
CA LYS A 48 -17.03 -14.79 -19.53
C LYS A 48 -16.73 -16.29 -19.38
N TYR A 49 -15.71 -16.67 -18.59
CA TYR A 49 -15.33 -18.08 -18.43
C TYR A 49 -16.03 -18.79 -17.25
N GLU A 50 -16.62 -18.06 -16.30
CA GLU A 50 -17.41 -18.67 -15.22
C GLU A 50 -18.80 -19.17 -15.66
N LEU A 51 -19.34 -18.67 -16.79
CA LEU A 51 -20.62 -19.16 -17.31
C LEU A 51 -20.54 -20.55 -17.96
N ASP A 52 -19.37 -20.98 -18.44
CA ASP A 52 -19.23 -22.26 -19.14
C ASP A 52 -18.92 -23.44 -18.21
N LEU A 53 -18.56 -23.19 -16.94
CA LEU A 53 -18.26 -24.22 -15.94
C LEU A 53 -19.47 -24.64 -15.08
N GLN A 54 -20.62 -23.98 -15.22
CA GLN A 54 -21.85 -24.33 -14.49
C GLN A 54 -22.62 -25.53 -15.07
N ASN A 55 -22.18 -26.12 -16.19
CA ASN A 55 -22.91 -27.19 -16.89
C ASN A 55 -22.37 -28.63 -16.72
N SER A 56 -21.43 -28.89 -15.79
CA SER A 56 -21.01 -30.27 -15.50
C SER A 56 -21.50 -30.76 -14.13
N ARG A 57 -22.32 -31.81 -14.18
CA ARG A 57 -23.02 -32.50 -13.09
C ARG A 57 -22.16 -32.75 -11.83
N THR A 58 -22.68 -32.33 -10.67
CA THR A 58 -22.23 -32.72 -9.33
C THR A 58 -22.62 -34.16 -8.97
N PRO A 59 -21.77 -34.91 -8.25
CA PRO A 59 -22.24 -35.88 -7.27
C PRO A 59 -22.14 -35.34 -5.84
N LYS A 60 -23.25 -35.44 -5.11
CA LYS A 60 -23.39 -35.17 -3.68
C LYS A 60 -22.73 -36.28 -2.83
N THR A 61 -22.58 -35.97 -1.53
CA THR A 61 -22.11 -36.81 -0.38
C THR A 61 -20.59 -36.96 -0.31
N ILE A 62 -19.89 -36.47 0.73
CA ILE A 62 -19.97 -36.91 2.13
C ILE A 62 -19.69 -35.72 3.07
N LYS A 63 -20.71 -35.28 3.83
CA LYS A 63 -20.57 -34.48 5.07
C LYS A 63 -21.26 -35.29 6.18
N LYS A 64 -20.49 -36.10 6.91
CA LYS A 64 -20.80 -36.62 8.25
C LYS A 64 -19.64 -37.47 8.75
N SER A 65 -18.76 -36.85 9.53
CA SER A 65 -17.99 -37.42 10.65
C SER A 65 -16.84 -36.46 10.94
N PHE A 66 -16.37 -36.46 12.20
CA PHE A 66 -15.37 -35.55 12.78
C PHE A 66 -15.91 -34.26 13.40
N THR A 67 -16.95 -34.40 14.21
CA THR A 67 -16.98 -33.77 15.54
C THR A 67 -16.62 -34.83 16.58
N ASP A 68 -15.88 -34.40 17.61
CA ASP A 68 -15.53 -35.09 18.86
C ASP A 68 -14.32 -36.03 18.86
N LYS A 69 -13.17 -35.46 19.24
CA LYS A 69 -12.31 -35.92 20.35
C LYS A 69 -11.17 -34.92 20.59
N TYR A 70 -11.46 -33.84 21.30
CA TYR A 70 -10.44 -32.99 21.93
C TYR A 70 -9.96 -33.67 23.21
N HIS A 71 -8.82 -34.37 23.14
CA HIS A 71 -8.06 -34.71 24.34
C HIS A 71 -7.16 -33.53 24.71
N LYS A 72 -7.37 -33.03 25.93
CA LYS A 72 -6.51 -32.07 26.64
C LYS A 72 -5.09 -32.64 26.73
N ASN A 73 -4.15 -32.05 25.99
CA ASN A 73 -2.75 -32.03 26.38
C ASN A 73 -2.36 -30.57 26.64
N GLU A 74 -2.03 -30.28 27.89
CA GLU A 74 -1.48 -29.01 28.35
C GLU A 74 -0.15 -28.76 27.66
N TYR A 75 -0.18 -27.99 26.57
CA TYR A 75 1.02 -27.37 26.03
C TYR A 75 1.29 -26.10 26.83
N HIS A 76 2.33 -26.14 27.66
CA HIS A 76 2.93 -24.97 28.27
C HIS A 76 3.18 -23.90 27.20
N LYS A 77 2.45 -22.78 27.28
CA LYS A 77 2.74 -21.55 26.54
C LYS A 77 4.05 -20.95 27.07
N GLY A 78 5.17 -21.50 26.62
CA GLY A 78 6.44 -20.78 26.63
C GLY A 78 6.34 -19.65 25.63
N ARG A 79 6.13 -18.41 26.10
CA ARG A 79 6.49 -17.22 25.32
C ARG A 79 7.97 -17.36 24.98
N VAL A 80 8.29 -17.59 23.70
CA VAL A 80 9.65 -17.38 23.20
C VAL A 80 9.88 -15.88 23.30
N ILE A 81 10.55 -15.47 24.37
CA ILE A 81 11.15 -14.15 24.46
C ILE A 81 12.26 -14.17 23.41
N LEU A 82 12.04 -13.50 22.29
CA LEU A 82 13.06 -13.18 21.30
C LEU A 82 14.13 -12.36 22.04
N ASP A 83 15.20 -13.03 22.43
CA ASP A 83 16.27 -12.43 23.20
C ASP A 83 17.13 -11.57 22.27
N ASN A 84 16.78 -10.28 22.17
CA ASN A 84 17.59 -9.28 21.46
C ASN A 84 19.03 -9.18 22.01
N ARG A 85 19.33 -9.76 23.18
CA ARG A 85 20.69 -9.77 23.76
C ARG A 85 21.70 -10.54 22.93
N LYS A 86 21.29 -11.55 22.16
CA LYS A 86 22.22 -12.30 21.28
C LYS A 86 22.85 -11.43 20.19
N ALA A 87 22.24 -10.30 19.83
CA ALA A 87 22.72 -9.43 18.76
C ALA A 87 23.72 -8.36 19.24
N GLU A 88 23.92 -8.14 20.55
CA GLU A 88 24.73 -7.01 21.03
C GLU A 88 26.20 -7.05 20.59
N ASN A 89 26.74 -8.24 20.31
CA ASN A 89 28.12 -8.43 19.83
C ASN A 89 28.22 -8.69 18.32
N TRP A 90 27.10 -8.70 17.59
CA TRP A 90 27.03 -9.14 16.20
C TRP A 90 26.39 -8.08 15.30
N GLU A 91 27.02 -7.80 14.19
CA GLU A 91 26.54 -6.90 13.16
C GLU A 91 25.92 -7.69 12.02
N LEU A 92 24.62 -7.50 11.81
CA LEU A 92 23.89 -8.00 10.65
C LEU A 92 24.08 -7.03 9.48
N THR A 93 24.34 -7.57 8.29
CA THR A 93 24.32 -6.82 7.04
C THR A 93 23.46 -7.53 6.00
N VAL A 94 22.53 -6.80 5.41
CA VAL A 94 21.60 -7.30 4.40
C VAL A 94 21.69 -6.47 3.12
N GLY A 95 21.87 -7.16 1.99
CA GLY A 95 21.64 -6.66 0.64
C GLY A 95 20.44 -7.36 0.01
N ILE A 96 19.75 -6.67 -0.91
CA ILE A 96 18.51 -7.16 -1.50
C ILE A 96 18.63 -7.08 -3.03
N GLU A 97 18.22 -8.15 -3.69
CA GLU A 97 18.05 -8.23 -5.14
C GLU A 97 16.55 -8.35 -5.42
N ILE A 98 15.97 -7.32 -6.04
CA ILE A 98 14.53 -7.27 -6.32
C ILE A 98 14.30 -7.43 -7.81
N HIS A 99 13.57 -8.47 -8.20
CA HIS A 99 13.13 -8.67 -9.58
C HIS A 99 11.69 -8.18 -9.72
N ALA A 100 11.45 -7.20 -10.58
CA ALA A 100 10.12 -6.65 -10.83
C ALA A 100 9.75 -6.80 -12.31
N LEU A 101 8.55 -7.30 -12.56
CA LEU A 101 8.01 -7.51 -13.91
C LEU A 101 7.51 -6.18 -14.48
N LEU A 102 8.08 -5.74 -15.60
CA LEU A 102 7.67 -4.51 -16.29
C LEU A 102 6.26 -4.65 -16.88
N ASN A 103 5.48 -3.57 -16.80
CA ASN A 103 4.13 -3.51 -17.33
C ASN A 103 4.15 -3.17 -18.84
N THR A 104 4.41 -4.17 -19.68
CA THR A 104 4.51 -3.99 -21.14
C THR A 104 3.63 -4.98 -21.87
N GLU A 105 3.20 -4.66 -23.09
CA GLU A 105 2.36 -5.55 -23.91
C GLU A 105 3.12 -6.78 -24.42
N ARG A 106 4.41 -6.60 -24.71
CA ARG A 106 5.27 -7.60 -25.35
C ARG A 106 6.47 -7.93 -24.49
N LYS A 107 7.02 -9.11 -24.73
CA LYS A 107 8.22 -9.66 -24.09
C LYS A 107 9.47 -8.84 -24.40
N LEU A 108 10.56 -9.03 -23.64
CA LEU A 108 11.75 -8.18 -23.76
C LEU A 108 12.45 -8.27 -25.12
N PHE A 109 12.54 -9.50 -25.65
CA PHE A 109 13.28 -9.81 -26.88
C PHE A 109 12.44 -10.56 -27.91
N SER A 110 11.11 -10.51 -27.79
CA SER A 110 10.18 -11.31 -28.59
C SER A 110 8.89 -10.53 -28.85
N PRO A 111 8.26 -10.70 -30.03
CA PRO A 111 6.99 -10.06 -30.33
C PRO A 111 5.81 -10.68 -29.58
N ALA A 112 5.99 -11.80 -28.88
CA ALA A 112 4.93 -12.46 -28.13
C ALA A 112 4.42 -11.58 -26.97
N LEU A 113 3.16 -11.80 -26.60
CA LEU A 113 2.49 -11.03 -25.56
C LEU A 113 3.07 -11.35 -24.17
N SER A 114 3.21 -10.30 -23.36
CA SER A 114 3.47 -10.41 -21.93
C SER A 114 2.16 -10.65 -21.21
N THR A 115 1.97 -11.86 -20.69
CA THR A 115 0.74 -12.23 -19.98
C THR A 115 1.02 -13.10 -18.78
N ILE A 116 0.12 -13.02 -17.80
CA ILE A 116 0.15 -13.82 -16.58
C ILE A 116 -1.09 -14.73 -16.61
N ASN A 117 -0.94 -15.99 -16.18
CA ASN A 117 -2.03 -16.96 -15.99
C ASN A 117 -2.88 -17.26 -17.24
N GLN A 118 -2.26 -17.28 -18.42
CA GLN A 118 -2.91 -17.71 -19.66
C GLN A 118 -2.82 -19.24 -19.84
N LYS A 119 -3.54 -19.76 -20.84
CA LYS A 119 -3.41 -21.17 -21.23
C LYS A 119 -1.94 -21.48 -21.54
N ALA A 120 -1.40 -22.56 -20.97
CA ALA A 120 0.02 -22.86 -21.07
C ALA A 120 0.52 -22.89 -22.53
N ASN A 121 1.69 -22.31 -22.76
CA ASN A 121 2.39 -22.28 -24.05
C ASN A 121 1.62 -21.66 -25.24
N THR A 122 0.72 -20.69 -25.00
CA THR A 122 -0.01 -20.00 -26.08
C THR A 122 0.57 -18.64 -26.47
N HIS A 123 1.37 -18.02 -25.59
CA HIS A 123 2.00 -16.72 -25.82
C HIS A 123 3.52 -16.88 -25.88
N VAL A 124 3.96 -17.55 -26.94
CA VAL A 124 5.36 -17.84 -27.22
C VAL A 124 5.67 -17.58 -28.70
N ALA A 125 6.86 -17.08 -28.97
CA ALA A 125 7.44 -16.99 -30.32
C ALA A 125 8.59 -17.99 -30.51
N PHE A 126 9.14 -18.08 -31.72
CA PHE A 126 10.27 -18.98 -32.01
C PHE A 126 11.48 -18.73 -31.12
N PHE A 127 11.79 -17.45 -30.83
CA PHE A 127 12.89 -17.09 -29.95
C PHE A 127 12.66 -17.54 -28.49
N ASP A 128 11.42 -17.41 -27.99
CA ASP A 128 11.06 -17.82 -26.63
C ASP A 128 11.28 -19.32 -26.39
N LEU A 129 11.10 -20.13 -27.44
CA LEU A 129 11.32 -21.57 -27.43
C LEU A 129 12.73 -21.96 -27.90
N SER A 130 13.59 -20.99 -28.19
CA SER A 130 14.97 -21.20 -28.66
C SER A 130 15.05 -22.08 -29.91
N VAL A 131 14.12 -21.89 -30.85
CA VAL A 131 14.14 -22.59 -32.13
C VAL A 131 15.42 -22.24 -32.89
N PRO A 132 16.17 -23.22 -33.44
CA PRO A 132 17.39 -22.94 -34.18
C PRO A 132 17.19 -21.90 -35.29
N GLY A 133 18.07 -20.89 -35.32
CA GLY A 133 18.00 -19.76 -36.28
C GLY A 133 17.13 -18.58 -35.82
N SER A 134 16.42 -18.69 -34.70
CA SER A 134 15.75 -17.53 -34.09
C SER A 134 16.76 -16.56 -33.45
N GLN A 135 16.40 -15.28 -33.39
CA GLN A 135 17.26 -14.17 -32.94
C GLN A 135 16.47 -13.27 -31.97
N PRO A 136 17.12 -12.69 -30.94
CA PRO A 136 16.47 -11.76 -30.02
C PRO A 136 16.12 -10.43 -30.72
N ILE A 137 14.89 -9.94 -30.51
CA ILE A 137 14.45 -8.63 -31.03
C ILE A 137 14.03 -7.75 -29.85
N PHE A 138 14.92 -6.85 -29.44
CA PHE A 138 14.67 -5.94 -28.32
C PHE A 138 13.42 -5.07 -28.57
N GLN A 139 12.47 -5.13 -27.64
CA GLN A 139 11.26 -4.30 -27.67
C GLN A 139 11.52 -2.98 -26.95
N LYS A 140 11.76 -1.90 -27.69
CA LYS A 140 12.11 -0.57 -27.16
C LYS A 140 11.08 -0.01 -26.18
N GLU A 141 9.82 -0.40 -26.32
CA GLU A 141 8.71 0.03 -25.44
C GLU A 141 8.94 -0.42 -24.00
N THR A 142 9.71 -1.49 -23.76
CA THR A 142 10.10 -1.95 -22.42
C THR A 142 11.01 -0.97 -21.69
N LEU A 143 11.72 -0.11 -22.42
CA LEU A 143 12.61 0.88 -21.85
C LEU A 143 11.86 2.02 -21.14
N ILE A 144 10.62 2.32 -21.55
CA ILE A 144 9.80 3.39 -20.97
C ILE A 144 9.52 3.12 -19.47
N PRO A 145 8.87 2.00 -19.08
CA PRO A 145 8.65 1.70 -17.68
C PRO A 145 9.97 1.45 -16.92
N ALA A 146 11.01 0.92 -17.58
CA ALA A 146 12.33 0.72 -16.97
C ALA A 146 13.00 2.05 -16.57
N ILE A 147 13.00 3.06 -17.45
CA ILE A 147 13.54 4.39 -17.14
C ILE A 147 12.70 5.07 -16.06
N ARG A 148 11.37 4.96 -16.11
CA ARG A 148 10.49 5.50 -15.04
C ARG A 148 10.81 4.87 -13.68
N ALA A 149 11.01 3.56 -13.63
CA ALA A 149 11.47 2.86 -12.43
C ALA A 149 12.83 3.38 -11.92
N ALA A 150 13.80 3.57 -12.82
CA ALA A 150 15.10 4.09 -12.41
C ALA A 150 15.04 5.54 -11.92
N LEU A 151 14.23 6.39 -12.56
CA LEU A 151 14.05 7.79 -12.15
C LEU A 151 13.39 7.91 -10.77
N ILE A 152 12.32 7.14 -10.49
CA ILE A 152 11.65 7.18 -9.17
C ILE A 152 12.54 6.59 -8.06
N LEU A 153 13.49 5.74 -8.41
CA LEU A 153 14.51 5.19 -7.52
C LEU A 153 15.80 6.03 -7.50
N ASN A 154 15.72 7.29 -7.93
CA ASN A 154 16.80 8.28 -7.94
C ASN A 154 18.10 7.80 -8.60
N SER A 155 18.00 6.88 -9.58
CA SER A 155 19.16 6.26 -10.23
C SER A 155 19.61 7.07 -11.45
N GLY A 156 20.92 7.10 -11.68
CA GLY A 156 21.51 7.73 -12.86
C GLY A 156 21.35 6.83 -14.09
N ILE A 157 20.56 7.30 -15.07
CA ILE A 157 20.38 6.63 -16.37
C ILE A 157 21.69 6.70 -17.16
N GLN A 158 22.13 5.56 -17.68
CA GLN A 158 23.33 5.46 -18.51
C GLN A 158 23.00 5.77 -19.97
N LYS A 159 23.83 6.58 -20.64
CA LYS A 159 23.62 6.93 -22.07
C LYS A 159 23.77 5.74 -23.01
N VAL A 160 24.60 4.78 -22.62
CA VAL A 160 24.86 3.54 -23.35
C VAL A 160 24.60 2.39 -22.40
N SER A 161 23.87 1.38 -22.89
CA SER A 161 23.63 0.15 -22.16
C SER A 161 23.75 -1.04 -23.11
N LYS A 162 24.30 -2.16 -22.63
CA LYS A 162 24.54 -3.37 -23.42
C LYS A 162 23.96 -4.58 -22.72
N PHE A 163 23.59 -5.57 -23.52
CA PHE A 163 23.13 -6.86 -23.03
C PHE A 163 24.26 -7.89 -23.01
N ASP A 164 24.15 -8.81 -22.07
CA ASP A 164 25.11 -9.86 -21.79
C ASP A 164 24.36 -11.19 -21.61
N ARG A 165 25.00 -12.30 -21.96
CA ARG A 165 24.52 -13.66 -21.72
C ARG A 165 25.04 -14.19 -20.42
N LYS A 166 24.13 -14.54 -19.52
CA LYS A 166 24.36 -15.29 -18.29
C LYS A 166 24.09 -16.77 -18.56
N HIS A 167 25.14 -17.57 -18.74
CA HIS A 167 25.02 -18.96 -19.16
C HIS A 167 24.71 -19.89 -17.98
N TYR A 168 23.60 -20.63 -18.08
CA TYR A 168 23.30 -21.74 -17.19
C TYR A 168 22.29 -22.68 -17.85
N PHE A 169 22.48 -23.98 -17.66
CA PHE A 169 21.56 -24.99 -18.18
C PHE A 169 20.50 -25.29 -17.13
N HIS A 170 19.26 -24.98 -17.47
CA HIS A 170 18.09 -25.37 -16.70
C HIS A 170 16.90 -25.51 -17.64
N TRP A 171 15.99 -26.44 -17.37
CA TRP A 171 14.88 -26.75 -18.27
C TRP A 171 13.88 -25.61 -18.44
N ASP A 172 13.87 -24.63 -17.52
CA ASP A 172 13.04 -23.42 -17.64
C ASP A 172 13.69 -22.29 -18.44
N GLN A 173 14.96 -22.48 -18.87
CA GLN A 173 15.70 -21.56 -19.71
C GLN A 173 16.15 -22.27 -21.00
N PRO A 174 15.30 -22.28 -22.05
CA PRO A 174 15.50 -23.12 -23.23
C PRO A 174 16.77 -22.77 -24.02
N ALA A 175 17.21 -21.51 -23.96
CA ALA A 175 18.42 -21.05 -24.66
C ALA A 175 19.72 -21.53 -24.00
N GLY A 176 19.69 -22.03 -22.76
CA GLY A 176 20.88 -22.33 -21.96
C GLY A 176 21.66 -21.08 -21.49
N TYR A 177 21.10 -19.89 -21.71
CA TYR A 177 21.56 -18.62 -21.18
C TYR A 177 20.39 -17.65 -21.01
N GLN A 178 20.49 -16.74 -20.05
CA GLN A 178 19.57 -15.62 -19.83
C GLN A 178 20.22 -14.34 -20.35
N ILE A 179 19.50 -13.54 -21.14
CA ILE A 179 19.96 -12.21 -21.54
C ILE A 179 19.67 -11.23 -20.39
N THR A 180 20.71 -10.53 -19.93
CA THR A 180 20.71 -9.57 -18.81
C THR A 180 21.68 -8.42 -19.09
N GLN A 181 22.00 -7.55 -18.12
CA GLN A 181 22.99 -6.47 -18.28
C GLN A 181 23.97 -6.45 -17.10
N TYR A 182 25.09 -7.15 -17.25
CA TYR A 182 26.09 -7.29 -16.20
C TYR A 182 27.14 -6.17 -16.22
N TYR A 183 27.71 -5.86 -17.39
CA TYR A 183 28.81 -4.89 -17.50
C TYR A 183 28.29 -3.44 -17.62
N GLU A 184 27.29 -3.21 -18.48
CA GLU A 184 26.74 -1.89 -18.80
C GLU A 184 25.21 -1.84 -18.58
N PRO A 185 24.75 -1.95 -17.31
CA PRO A 185 23.33 -1.83 -16.97
C PRO A 185 22.80 -0.43 -17.27
N TYR A 186 21.49 -0.33 -17.55
CA TYR A 186 20.87 0.91 -18.00
C TYR A 186 20.77 2.00 -16.91
N ALA A 187 20.88 1.66 -15.62
CA ALA A 187 20.91 2.62 -14.52
C ALA A 187 21.85 2.21 -13.39
N LYS A 188 22.50 3.19 -12.74
CA LYS A 188 23.46 3.00 -11.64
C LYS A 188 23.31 4.07 -10.56
N ASN A 189 23.86 3.80 -9.37
CA ASN A 189 24.04 4.78 -8.28
C ASN A 189 22.75 5.49 -7.87
N GLY A 190 21.69 4.73 -7.61
CA GLY A 190 20.44 5.25 -7.07
C GLY A 190 20.37 5.20 -5.55
N PHE A 191 19.22 5.58 -5.01
CA PHE A 191 18.93 5.43 -3.59
C PHE A 191 17.42 5.52 -3.31
N VAL A 192 17.02 4.91 -2.20
CA VAL A 192 15.67 5.03 -1.63
C VAL A 192 15.81 5.49 -0.19
N THR A 193 15.05 6.53 0.16
CA THR A 193 14.93 6.98 1.55
C THR A 193 13.74 6.26 2.18
N LEU A 194 13.96 5.69 3.37
CA LEU A 194 12.92 5.14 4.22
C LEU A 194 12.75 6.05 5.42
N TYR A 195 11.51 6.31 5.80
CA TYR A 195 11.14 7.10 6.96
C TYR A 195 10.52 6.19 8.04
N ALA A 196 10.43 6.71 9.27
CA ALA A 196 9.78 6.01 10.39
C ALA A 196 8.37 5.50 10.03
N HIS A 197 7.62 6.25 9.22
CA HIS A 197 6.26 5.91 8.79
C HIS A 197 6.21 4.75 7.79
N ASP A 198 7.30 4.44 7.08
CA ASP A 198 7.41 3.24 6.21
C ASP A 198 7.52 1.93 7.02
N GLY A 199 7.68 2.04 8.34
CA GLY A 199 7.70 0.92 9.25
C GLY A 199 9.10 0.34 9.50
N ILE A 200 10.16 1.14 9.36
CA ILE A 200 11.53 0.74 9.70
C ILE A 200 11.70 0.37 11.18
N SER A 201 12.86 -0.20 11.52
CA SER A 201 13.24 -0.47 12.91
C SER A 201 13.42 0.82 13.69
N LYS A 202 13.09 0.84 14.99
CA LYS A 202 13.26 2.04 15.82
C LYS A 202 14.73 2.41 15.99
N GLU A 203 15.59 1.40 15.93
CA GLU A 203 17.04 1.46 16.05
C GLU A 203 17.70 2.14 14.83
N ASP A 204 17.01 2.22 13.68
CA ASP A 204 17.48 2.94 12.49
C ASP A 204 17.14 4.44 12.52
N GLY A 205 16.46 4.92 13.57
CA GLY A 205 16.08 6.33 13.74
C GLY A 205 14.85 6.75 12.93
N ASP A 206 14.75 8.05 12.63
CA ASP A 206 13.59 8.63 11.94
C ASP A 206 13.64 8.44 10.42
N GLN A 207 14.84 8.26 9.86
CA GLN A 207 15.05 8.01 8.45
C GLN A 207 16.35 7.25 8.19
N ILE A 208 16.37 6.44 7.13
CA ILE A 208 17.55 5.75 6.63
C ILE A 208 17.55 5.77 5.11
N GLN A 209 18.71 6.10 4.51
CA GLN A 209 18.90 6.05 3.07
C GLN A 209 19.60 4.75 2.68
N VAL A 210 19.02 4.01 1.73
CA VAL A 210 19.60 2.78 1.19
C VAL A 210 19.99 3.01 -0.26
N GLY A 211 21.28 2.87 -0.56
CA GLY A 211 21.79 3.01 -1.92
C GLY A 211 21.40 1.83 -2.82
N ILE A 212 21.19 2.11 -4.10
CA ILE A 212 20.99 1.15 -5.18
C ILE A 212 22.25 1.15 -6.03
N LYS A 213 22.90 -0.01 -6.15
CA LYS A 213 24.11 -0.18 -6.93
C LYS A 213 23.81 -0.02 -8.42
N GLN A 214 22.85 -0.80 -8.91
CA GLN A 214 22.43 -0.79 -10.32
C GLN A 214 21.00 -1.32 -10.48
N ILE A 215 20.42 -0.97 -11.63
CA ILE A 215 19.18 -1.54 -12.14
C ILE A 215 19.46 -2.03 -13.55
N GLN A 216 19.10 -3.29 -13.82
CA GLN A 216 19.37 -3.96 -15.09
C GLN A 216 18.10 -4.57 -15.68
N LEU A 217 18.02 -4.60 -17.01
CA LEU A 217 16.98 -5.34 -17.74
C LEU A 217 17.38 -6.80 -17.90
N GLU A 218 16.43 -7.71 -17.68
CA GLU A 218 16.65 -9.14 -17.92
C GLU A 218 15.39 -9.91 -18.32
N GLN A 219 15.58 -11.12 -18.85
CA GLN A 219 14.50 -12.05 -19.19
C GLN A 219 14.03 -12.84 -17.98
N ASP A 220 12.73 -13.03 -17.79
CA ASP A 220 12.22 -14.06 -16.86
C ASP A 220 12.35 -15.48 -17.45
N THR A 221 12.37 -16.48 -16.56
CA THR A 221 12.39 -17.90 -16.94
C THR A 221 10.99 -18.49 -17.11
N ALA A 222 10.88 -19.67 -17.72
CA ALA A 222 9.61 -20.40 -17.80
C ALA A 222 9.09 -20.80 -16.40
N LYS A 223 7.79 -21.07 -16.29
CA LYS A 223 7.19 -21.61 -15.06
C LYS A 223 7.34 -23.12 -15.03
N THR A 224 7.99 -23.65 -13.99
CA THR A 224 8.07 -25.09 -13.73
C THR A 224 6.95 -25.53 -12.78
N ILE A 225 6.18 -26.54 -13.18
CA ILE A 225 5.16 -27.19 -12.35
C ILE A 225 5.63 -28.60 -12.04
N SER A 226 5.99 -28.85 -10.78
CA SER A 226 6.42 -30.19 -10.35
C SER A 226 5.22 -31.11 -10.16
N LYS A 227 5.29 -32.30 -10.76
CA LYS A 227 4.37 -33.42 -10.55
C LYS A 227 5.16 -34.67 -10.13
N PRO A 228 4.50 -35.69 -9.56
CA PRO A 228 5.18 -36.95 -9.22
C PRO A 228 5.83 -37.63 -10.43
N GLU A 229 5.23 -37.48 -11.62
CA GLU A 229 5.69 -38.11 -12.87
C GLU A 229 6.77 -37.29 -13.62
N GLY A 230 7.10 -36.09 -13.14
CA GLY A 230 8.09 -35.21 -13.77
C GLY A 230 7.73 -33.73 -13.67
N HIS A 231 8.38 -32.92 -14.51
CA HIS A 231 8.18 -31.47 -14.54
C HIS A 231 7.42 -31.05 -15.80
N LEU A 232 6.37 -30.25 -15.62
CA LEU A 232 5.69 -29.59 -16.73
C LEU A 232 6.18 -28.15 -16.85
N LEU A 233 6.39 -27.71 -18.08
CA LEU A 233 6.93 -26.38 -18.39
C LEU A 233 5.88 -25.55 -19.09
N ASP A 234 5.69 -24.33 -18.58
CA ASP A 234 4.90 -23.28 -19.23
C ASP A 234 5.81 -22.11 -19.61
N TYR A 235 6.06 -22.00 -20.91
CA TYR A 235 6.89 -21.00 -21.55
C TYR A 235 6.18 -19.66 -21.79
N ASN A 236 4.91 -19.49 -21.41
CA ASN A 236 4.28 -18.16 -21.47
C ASN A 236 5.09 -17.09 -20.72
N ARG A 237 5.73 -17.47 -19.62
CA ARG A 237 6.53 -16.59 -18.77
C ARG A 237 7.95 -16.34 -19.29
N VAL A 238 8.49 -17.22 -20.13
CA VAL A 238 9.87 -17.07 -20.60
C VAL A 238 10.01 -15.78 -21.42
N GLY A 239 11.06 -15.02 -21.18
CA GLY A 239 11.33 -13.79 -21.91
C GLY A 239 10.47 -12.59 -21.49
N LEU A 240 9.62 -12.73 -20.46
CA LEU A 240 8.96 -11.57 -19.87
C LEU A 240 10.00 -10.52 -19.42
N PRO A 241 9.70 -9.22 -19.55
CA PRO A 241 10.66 -8.16 -19.27
C PRO A 241 10.73 -7.87 -17.77
N LEU A 242 11.89 -8.12 -17.17
CA LEU A 242 12.14 -7.81 -15.77
C LEU A 242 13.13 -6.64 -15.67
N ILE A 243 13.01 -5.90 -14.56
CA ILE A 243 14.13 -5.16 -14.00
C ILE A 243 14.62 -5.86 -12.73
N GLU A 244 15.92 -5.99 -12.59
CA GLU A 244 16.58 -6.41 -11.35
C GLU A 244 17.21 -5.18 -10.69
N ILE A 245 16.78 -4.88 -9.46
CA ILE A 245 17.24 -3.76 -8.63
C ILE A 245 18.14 -4.32 -7.54
N ILE A 246 19.42 -3.96 -7.57
CA ILE A 246 20.43 -4.47 -6.65
C ILE A 246 20.80 -3.39 -5.64
N THR A 247 20.52 -3.62 -4.36
CA THR A 247 20.83 -2.65 -3.29
C THR A 247 22.25 -2.79 -2.78
N LEU A 248 22.77 -1.72 -2.17
CA LEU A 248 23.98 -1.81 -1.35
C LEU A 248 23.68 -2.59 -0.05
N PRO A 249 24.64 -3.39 0.45
CA PRO A 249 24.46 -4.19 1.65
C PRO A 249 24.65 -3.31 2.90
N VAL A 250 23.68 -2.45 3.22
CA VAL A 250 23.76 -1.49 4.35
C VAL A 250 22.70 -1.71 5.42
N ILE A 251 21.73 -2.60 5.18
CA ILE A 251 20.59 -2.79 6.06
C ILE A 251 20.99 -3.64 7.26
N ARG A 252 20.69 -3.14 8.47
CA ARG A 252 21.08 -3.75 9.75
C ARG A 252 19.95 -4.51 10.44
N HIS A 253 18.70 -4.18 10.11
CA HIS A 253 17.53 -4.67 10.81
C HIS A 253 16.56 -5.41 9.87
N PRO A 254 16.05 -6.61 10.23
CA PRO A 254 15.13 -7.39 9.40
C PRO A 254 13.86 -6.62 9.01
N LYS A 255 13.30 -5.86 9.94
CA LYS A 255 12.11 -5.04 9.74
C LYS A 255 12.33 -3.96 8.67
N THR A 256 13.51 -3.35 8.67
CA THR A 256 13.91 -2.33 7.68
C THR A 256 14.11 -2.94 6.29
N ALA A 257 14.61 -4.18 6.19
CA ALA A 257 14.67 -4.90 4.91
C ALA A 257 13.28 -5.12 4.30
N ALA A 258 12.31 -5.58 5.11
CA ALA A 258 10.94 -5.75 4.65
C ALA A 258 10.26 -4.40 4.28
N ALA A 259 10.56 -3.33 5.03
CA ALA A 259 10.09 -1.98 4.71
C ALA A 259 10.66 -1.48 3.37
N LEU A 260 11.93 -1.75 3.07
CA LEU A 260 12.56 -1.38 1.80
C LEU A 260 11.87 -2.01 0.59
N VAL A 261 11.64 -3.33 0.63
CA VAL A 261 10.98 -4.03 -0.49
C VAL A 261 9.57 -3.50 -0.70
N ARG A 262 8.84 -3.21 0.39
CA ARG A 262 7.50 -2.60 0.33
C ARG A 262 7.55 -1.20 -0.27
N LYS A 263 8.49 -0.35 0.15
CA LYS A 263 8.66 1.01 -0.38
C LYS A 263 8.96 0.98 -1.87
N ILE A 264 9.88 0.12 -2.31
CA ILE A 264 10.22 -0.04 -3.73
C ILE A 264 8.98 -0.48 -4.53
N GLN A 265 8.21 -1.46 -4.05
CA GLN A 265 6.97 -1.87 -4.70
C GLN A 265 6.00 -0.69 -4.88
N ILE A 266 5.82 0.12 -3.83
CA ILE A 266 4.93 1.29 -3.86
C ILE A 266 5.44 2.34 -4.84
N LEU A 267 6.75 2.64 -4.85
CA LEU A 267 7.36 3.61 -5.77
C LEU A 267 7.20 3.16 -7.23
N LEU A 268 7.51 1.90 -7.54
CA LEU A 268 7.35 1.34 -8.90
C LEU A 268 5.90 1.39 -9.38
N ASN A 269 4.96 1.11 -8.47
CA ASN A 269 3.53 1.20 -8.76
C ASN A 269 3.09 2.65 -9.00
N SER A 270 3.61 3.62 -8.23
CA SER A 270 3.22 5.02 -8.34
C SER A 270 3.48 5.63 -9.73
N VAL A 271 4.46 5.08 -10.45
CA VAL A 271 4.86 5.49 -11.80
C VAL A 271 4.43 4.52 -12.89
N ASP A 272 3.59 3.51 -12.57
CA ASP A 272 3.10 2.47 -13.48
C ASP A 272 4.23 1.77 -14.27
N ALA A 273 5.31 1.44 -13.56
CA ALA A 273 6.46 0.76 -14.18
C ALA A 273 6.30 -0.76 -14.21
N CYS A 274 5.65 -1.35 -13.20
CA CYS A 274 5.67 -2.80 -12.98
C CYS A 274 4.28 -3.36 -12.64
N VAL A 275 4.10 -4.65 -12.91
CA VAL A 275 2.95 -5.43 -12.44
C VAL A 275 3.03 -5.58 -10.91
N ILE A 276 1.90 -5.35 -10.23
CA ILE A 276 1.82 -5.28 -8.78
C ILE A 276 1.70 -6.68 -8.15
N GLY A 277 2.26 -6.82 -6.95
CA GLY A 277 2.00 -7.95 -6.04
C GLY A 277 3.13 -8.96 -5.96
N MET A 278 3.49 -9.37 -4.74
CA MET A 278 4.37 -10.54 -4.55
C MET A 278 3.58 -11.83 -4.79
N GLU A 279 2.28 -11.80 -4.45
CA GLU A 279 1.31 -12.87 -4.60
C GLU A 279 1.01 -13.22 -6.07
N SER A 280 1.01 -12.22 -6.95
CA SER A 280 0.85 -12.39 -8.40
C SER A 280 2.16 -12.80 -9.10
N GLY A 281 3.29 -12.74 -8.39
CA GLY A 281 4.63 -12.92 -8.94
C GLY A 281 5.17 -11.69 -9.68
N GLY A 282 4.51 -10.53 -9.61
CA GLY A 282 4.96 -9.28 -10.23
C GLY A 282 6.22 -8.70 -9.58
N LEU A 283 6.49 -9.03 -8.31
CA LEU A 283 7.71 -8.66 -7.61
C LEU A 283 8.26 -9.83 -6.79
N ARG A 284 9.57 -10.07 -6.90
CA ARG A 284 10.32 -11.09 -6.15
C ARG A 284 11.52 -10.45 -5.46
N ALA A 285 11.88 -10.92 -4.28
CA ALA A 285 13.06 -10.45 -3.57
C ALA A 285 13.92 -11.63 -3.10
N ASP A 286 15.19 -11.60 -3.50
CA ASP A 286 16.24 -12.49 -2.99
C ASP A 286 17.09 -11.70 -1.99
N ILE A 287 17.39 -12.33 -0.85
CA ILE A 287 18.02 -11.64 0.29
C ILE A 287 19.41 -12.20 0.51
N ASN A 288 20.40 -11.31 0.47
CA ASN A 288 21.79 -11.60 0.76
C ASN A 288 22.12 -11.20 2.20
N ILE A 289 22.52 -12.17 3.02
CA ILE A 289 22.74 -11.99 4.47
C ILE A 289 24.17 -12.31 4.84
N SER A 290 24.75 -11.48 5.69
CA SER A 290 25.99 -11.76 6.37
C SER A 290 25.96 -11.25 7.81
N VAL A 291 26.63 -11.96 8.71
CA VAL A 291 26.82 -11.57 10.11
C VAL A 291 28.31 -11.55 10.45
N ARG A 292 28.75 -10.54 11.24
CA ARG A 292 30.13 -10.44 11.74
C ARG A 292 30.19 -9.97 13.18
N GLN A 293 31.26 -10.33 13.91
CA GLN A 293 31.43 -9.97 15.33
C GLN A 293 32.00 -8.56 15.47
N LEU A 294 31.42 -7.72 16.32
CA LEU A 294 31.84 -6.32 16.53
C LEU A 294 33.23 -6.20 17.17
N ASN A 295 33.59 -7.12 18.08
CA ASN A 295 34.82 -7.02 18.89
C ASN A 295 36.11 -7.44 18.14
N LYS A 296 35.98 -7.99 16.93
CA LYS A 296 37.11 -8.32 16.03
C LYS A 296 37.38 -7.21 15.00
N ILE A 297 36.77 -6.04 15.16
CA ILE A 297 37.13 -4.83 14.41
C ILE A 297 38.49 -4.37 14.95
N ASP A 298 39.55 -4.79 14.27
CA ASP A 298 40.92 -4.52 14.68
C ASP A 298 41.23 -3.02 14.53
N HIS A 299 41.13 -2.26 15.63
CA HIS A 299 41.50 -0.85 15.68
C HIS A 299 43.02 -0.60 15.52
N SER A 300 43.84 -1.67 15.46
CA SER A 300 45.29 -1.58 15.29
C SER A 300 45.73 -1.47 13.82
N SER A 301 44.84 -1.77 12.86
CA SER A 301 45.13 -1.59 11.44
C SER A 301 44.69 -0.20 10.95
N LYS A 302 45.62 0.77 11.03
CA LYS A 302 45.62 1.93 10.11
C LYS A 302 45.90 1.44 8.68
N CYS A 303 44.96 0.72 8.08
CA CYS A 303 44.98 0.31 6.68
C CYS A 303 43.54 0.05 6.22
N LYS A 304 42.90 1.06 5.61
CA LYS A 304 41.90 1.05 4.52
C LYS A 304 40.77 -0.01 4.41
N ASP A 305 40.63 -0.99 5.30
CA ASP A 305 39.72 -2.14 5.17
C ASP A 305 38.60 -2.11 6.23
N GLN A 306 37.83 -1.02 6.30
CA GLN A 306 36.53 -1.00 7.02
C GLN A 306 35.47 -1.91 6.33
N ASN A 307 35.82 -2.61 5.25
CA ASN A 307 34.93 -3.20 4.25
C ASN A 307 34.88 -4.73 4.17
N LYS A 308 35.50 -5.49 5.09
CA LYS A 308 35.35 -6.95 5.05
C LYS A 308 34.01 -7.36 5.67
N LEU A 309 33.02 -7.59 4.79
CA LEU A 309 31.78 -8.29 5.12
C LEU A 309 32.11 -9.75 5.46
N GLY A 310 31.28 -10.37 6.30
CA GLY A 310 31.36 -11.81 6.52
C GLY A 310 31.01 -12.60 5.25
N ARG A 311 30.99 -13.93 5.34
CA ARG A 311 30.53 -14.75 4.21
C ARG A 311 29.04 -14.55 3.95
N LYS A 312 28.67 -14.51 2.67
CA LYS A 312 27.32 -14.24 2.18
C LYS A 312 26.52 -15.54 2.02
N VAL A 313 25.32 -15.57 2.58
CA VAL A 313 24.28 -16.55 2.27
C VAL A 313 23.14 -15.86 1.55
N GLU A 314 22.64 -16.47 0.50
CA GLU A 314 21.51 -15.97 -0.30
C GLU A 314 20.26 -16.78 0.06
N ILE A 315 19.14 -16.09 0.33
CA ILE A 315 17.84 -16.70 0.58
C ILE A 315 16.91 -16.38 -0.58
N LYS A 316 16.31 -17.43 -1.17
CA LYS A 316 15.32 -17.35 -2.25
C LYS A 316 13.94 -17.83 -1.78
N ASN A 317 12.94 -17.66 -2.65
CA ASN A 317 11.54 -18.08 -2.47
C ASN A 317 10.78 -17.33 -1.36
N LEU A 318 11.03 -16.02 -1.25
CA LEU A 318 10.34 -15.16 -0.28
C LEU A 318 9.08 -14.58 -0.94
N SER A 319 7.91 -15.03 -0.49
CA SER A 319 6.62 -14.69 -1.10
C SER A 319 5.85 -13.58 -0.40
N SER A 320 6.36 -13.05 0.71
CA SER A 320 5.73 -11.96 1.47
C SER A 320 6.74 -11.11 2.26
N PHE A 321 6.37 -9.89 2.61
CA PHE A 321 7.19 -9.03 3.48
C PHE A 321 7.48 -9.67 4.85
N LYS A 322 6.49 -10.37 5.41
CA LYS A 322 6.63 -11.11 6.66
C LYS A 322 7.68 -12.22 6.53
N SER A 323 7.65 -12.97 5.41
CA SER A 323 8.65 -14.01 5.15
C SER A 323 10.06 -13.47 4.99
N ILE A 324 10.23 -12.25 4.46
CA ILE A 324 11.55 -11.59 4.38
C ILE A 324 12.08 -11.35 5.79
N GLU A 325 11.27 -10.75 6.67
CA GLU A 325 11.66 -10.47 8.06
C GLU A 325 12.02 -11.76 8.82
N ASP A 326 11.12 -12.75 8.78
CA ASP A 326 11.28 -14.01 9.52
C ASP A 326 12.49 -14.81 8.99
N ALA A 327 12.72 -14.84 7.67
CA ALA A 327 13.86 -15.52 7.08
C ALA A 327 15.19 -14.87 7.45
N ILE A 328 15.25 -13.54 7.51
CA ILE A 328 16.46 -12.83 7.94
C ILE A 328 16.76 -13.13 9.41
N ILE A 329 15.76 -13.13 10.28
CA ILE A 329 15.92 -13.46 11.70
C ILE A 329 16.47 -14.89 11.84
N ALA A 330 15.84 -15.86 11.19
CA ALA A 330 16.24 -17.25 11.27
C ALA A 330 17.66 -17.48 10.75
N GLU A 331 18.03 -16.87 9.62
CA GLU A 331 19.37 -17.03 9.06
C GLU A 331 20.44 -16.29 9.86
N ARG A 332 20.14 -15.11 10.40
CA ARG A 332 21.03 -14.39 11.32
C ARG A 332 21.35 -15.27 12.53
N ASP A 333 20.33 -15.81 13.19
CA ASP A 333 20.50 -16.61 14.41
C ASP A 333 21.26 -17.91 14.13
N ARG A 334 21.04 -18.51 12.94
CA ARG A 334 21.81 -19.66 12.46
C ARG A 334 23.28 -19.31 12.24
N GLN A 335 23.57 -18.21 11.54
CA GLN A 335 24.94 -17.77 11.28
C GLN A 335 25.69 -17.45 12.58
N ILE A 336 25.04 -16.76 13.52
CA ILE A 336 25.60 -16.49 14.86
C ILE A 336 25.94 -17.79 15.57
N SER A 337 25.01 -18.74 15.62
CA SER A 337 25.22 -20.02 16.32
C SER A 337 26.40 -20.82 15.76
N ILE A 338 26.61 -20.80 14.44
CA ILE A 338 27.75 -21.45 13.78
C ILE A 338 29.07 -20.74 14.10
N LEU A 339 29.07 -19.39 14.10
CA LEU A 339 30.29 -18.65 14.41
C LEU A 339 30.66 -18.76 15.90
N GLU A 340 29.66 -18.89 16.79
CA GLU A 340 29.86 -19.14 18.23
C GLU A 340 30.39 -20.55 18.52
N SER A 341 30.07 -21.56 17.70
CA SER A 341 30.68 -22.89 17.80
C SER A 341 32.13 -22.95 17.29
N GLY A 342 32.64 -21.84 16.73
CA GLY A 342 33.98 -21.77 16.12
C GLY A 342 34.03 -22.27 14.68
N ASP A 343 32.88 -22.63 14.10
CA ASP A 343 32.79 -23.05 12.70
C ASP A 343 32.77 -21.84 11.75
N SER A 344 32.94 -22.13 10.45
CA SER A 344 32.87 -21.10 9.41
C SER A 344 31.59 -21.21 8.58
N ILE A 345 30.97 -20.07 8.30
CA ILE A 345 29.83 -20.00 7.36
C ILE A 345 30.33 -20.42 5.97
N ILE A 346 29.55 -21.22 5.24
CA ILE A 346 29.81 -21.55 3.84
C ILE A 346 28.86 -20.71 2.99
N SER A 347 29.35 -20.08 1.92
CA SER A 347 28.47 -19.36 1.00
C SER A 347 27.58 -20.37 0.26
N GLU A 348 26.28 -20.22 0.37
CA GLU A 348 25.31 -21.12 -0.25
C GLU A 348 23.98 -20.41 -0.50
N THR A 349 23.13 -21.05 -1.31
CA THR A 349 21.77 -20.58 -1.58
C THR A 349 20.79 -21.43 -0.77
N ARG A 350 19.98 -20.77 0.03
CA ARG A 350 18.97 -21.36 0.91
C ARG A 350 17.58 -20.90 0.49
N GLY A 351 16.58 -21.63 0.93
CA GLY A 351 15.18 -21.38 0.65
C GLY A 351 14.39 -21.19 1.94
N TRP A 352 13.32 -20.42 1.84
CA TRP A 352 12.34 -20.23 2.89
C TRP A 352 11.00 -20.85 2.48
N ALA A 353 10.28 -21.42 3.45
CA ALA A 353 8.92 -21.93 3.26
C ALA A 353 7.96 -21.21 4.21
N ILE A 354 6.71 -21.04 3.79
CA ILE A 354 5.69 -20.36 4.62
C ILE A 354 5.46 -21.18 5.90
N GLY A 355 5.54 -20.52 7.06
CA GLY A 355 5.42 -21.16 8.37
C GLY A 355 6.68 -21.91 8.83
N ALA A 356 7.79 -21.85 8.08
CA ALA A 356 9.06 -22.38 8.52
C ALA A 356 9.64 -21.55 9.68
N THR A 357 10.43 -22.20 10.53
CA THR A 357 11.23 -21.55 11.58
C THR A 357 12.71 -21.49 11.23
N GLU A 358 13.12 -22.14 10.13
CA GLU A 358 14.51 -22.27 9.70
C GLU A 358 14.62 -22.14 8.17
N THR A 359 15.76 -21.63 7.71
CA THR A 359 16.13 -21.67 6.29
C THR A 359 16.58 -23.08 5.93
N LYS A 360 16.29 -23.55 4.71
CA LYS A 360 16.72 -24.88 4.23
C LYS A 360 17.68 -24.74 3.05
N LYS A 361 18.70 -25.59 3.01
CA LYS A 361 19.64 -25.61 1.88
C LYS A 361 18.93 -26.13 0.62
N LEU A 362 18.94 -25.36 -0.47
CA LEU A 362 18.29 -25.76 -1.73
C LEU A 362 19.24 -26.56 -2.63
N ARG A 363 20.53 -26.26 -2.60
CA ARG A 363 21.55 -26.90 -3.44
C ARG A 363 22.88 -27.01 -2.68
N LYS A 364 23.59 -28.14 -2.81
CA LYS A 364 25.03 -28.19 -2.47
C LYS A 364 25.81 -27.46 -3.55
N LYS A 365 26.42 -26.32 -3.22
CA LYS A 365 27.43 -25.70 -4.10
C LYS A 365 28.65 -26.63 -4.12
N GLU A 366 28.96 -27.22 -5.28
CA GLU A 366 30.25 -27.88 -5.54
C GLU A 366 31.33 -26.86 -5.97
N GLY A 367 31.02 -25.57 -5.96
CA GLY A 367 31.87 -24.43 -6.30
C GLY A 367 31.04 -23.15 -6.49
N GLU A 368 31.69 -22.04 -6.83
CA GLU A 368 30.97 -20.91 -7.44
C GLU A 368 30.52 -21.33 -8.85
N ILE A 369 29.23 -21.16 -9.17
CA ILE A 369 28.74 -21.42 -10.52
C ILE A 369 29.28 -20.29 -11.41
N ASP A 370 30.24 -20.63 -12.27
CA ASP A 370 30.71 -19.70 -13.29
C ASP A 370 29.64 -19.55 -14.39
N TYR A 371 28.90 -18.44 -14.32
CA TYR A 371 27.87 -18.09 -15.30
C TYR A 371 28.45 -17.63 -16.65
N ARG A 372 29.78 -17.52 -16.78
CA ARG A 372 30.47 -17.16 -18.04
C ARG A 372 29.82 -15.97 -18.75
N TYR A 373 29.72 -14.84 -18.04
CA TYR A 373 29.12 -13.62 -18.60
C TYR A 373 29.87 -13.18 -19.84
N MET A 374 29.15 -13.00 -20.94
CA MET A 374 29.69 -12.58 -22.22
C MET A 374 28.77 -11.52 -22.85
N PRO A 375 29.29 -10.44 -23.43
CA PRO A 375 28.48 -9.52 -24.22
C PRO A 375 27.66 -10.25 -25.28
N ASP A 376 26.38 -9.92 -25.39
CA ASP A 376 25.50 -10.56 -26.37
C ASP A 376 25.85 -10.03 -27.78
N PRO A 377 26.32 -10.89 -28.70
CA PRO A 377 26.71 -10.45 -30.04
C PRO A 377 25.51 -10.15 -30.95
N ASP A 378 24.33 -10.66 -30.61
CA ASP A 378 23.12 -10.56 -31.45
C ASP A 378 22.36 -9.25 -31.20
N LEU A 379 22.67 -8.56 -30.09
CA LEU A 379 22.00 -7.33 -29.68
C LEU A 379 22.94 -6.12 -29.75
N PRO A 380 22.57 -5.06 -30.51
CA PRO A 380 23.35 -3.83 -30.51
C PRO A 380 23.22 -3.08 -29.18
N PRO A 381 24.19 -2.20 -28.84
CA PRO A 381 24.07 -1.31 -27.69
C PRO A 381 22.81 -0.43 -27.80
N ILE A 382 22.13 -0.23 -26.66
CA ILE A 382 21.05 0.73 -26.53
C ILE A 382 21.67 2.10 -26.28
N ILE A 383 21.32 3.07 -27.12
CA ILE A 383 21.63 4.49 -26.91
C ILE A 383 20.39 5.19 -26.37
N ILE A 384 20.47 5.68 -25.13
CA ILE A 384 19.36 6.36 -24.46
C ILE A 384 19.52 7.87 -24.66
N GLY A 385 18.59 8.47 -25.42
CA GLY A 385 18.58 9.90 -25.70
C GLY A 385 18.22 10.74 -24.47
N ASP A 386 18.90 11.89 -24.31
CA ASP A 386 18.64 12.85 -23.23
C ASP A 386 17.20 13.43 -23.32
N ASP A 387 16.64 13.49 -24.52
CA ASP A 387 15.26 13.92 -24.81
C ASP A 387 14.22 12.98 -24.20
N VAL A 388 14.40 11.67 -24.34
CA VAL A 388 13.52 10.66 -23.73
C VAL A 388 13.61 10.72 -22.22
N ILE A 389 14.81 10.86 -21.66
CA ILE A 389 15.01 10.98 -20.21
C ILE A 389 14.31 12.24 -19.68
N ALA A 390 14.50 13.39 -20.34
CA ALA A 390 13.87 14.65 -19.96
C ALA A 390 12.34 14.55 -20.03
N HIS A 391 11.80 13.98 -21.11
CA HIS A 391 10.38 13.78 -21.29
C HIS A 391 9.79 12.89 -20.18
N LEU A 392 10.41 11.73 -19.92
CA LEU A 392 9.95 10.81 -18.88
C LEU A 392 10.07 11.41 -17.47
N LYS A 393 11.11 12.21 -17.21
CA LYS A 393 11.24 12.95 -15.95
C LYS A 393 10.14 13.99 -15.77
N SER A 394 9.80 14.74 -16.82
CA SER A 394 8.70 15.72 -16.77
C SER A 394 7.30 15.08 -16.64
N THR A 395 7.15 13.83 -17.07
CA THR A 395 5.87 13.09 -17.08
C THR A 395 5.81 12.00 -16.00
N LEU A 396 6.80 11.93 -15.10
CA LEU A 396 6.85 10.93 -14.04
C LEU A 396 5.69 11.11 -13.06
N GLY A 397 5.29 12.36 -12.85
CA GLY A 397 4.33 12.78 -11.84
C GLY A 397 5.00 13.01 -10.48
N MET A 398 4.18 13.37 -9.50
CA MET A 398 4.61 13.55 -8.11
C MET A 398 4.85 12.18 -7.45
N SER A 399 5.97 12.06 -6.74
CA SER A 399 6.28 10.87 -5.95
C SER A 399 5.38 10.77 -4.71
N LEU A 400 5.27 9.56 -4.14
CA LEU A 400 4.52 9.36 -2.91
C LEU A 400 5.08 10.18 -1.74
N ASP A 401 6.41 10.31 -1.66
CA ASP A 401 7.06 11.03 -0.57
C ASP A 401 6.77 12.53 -0.66
N GLU A 402 6.88 13.11 -1.86
CA GLU A 402 6.47 14.49 -2.11
C GLU A 402 4.98 14.72 -1.78
N GLU A 403 4.12 13.76 -2.13
CA GLU A 403 2.68 13.85 -1.84
C GLU A 403 2.41 13.79 -0.33
N ILE A 404 3.12 12.93 0.42
CA ILE A 404 3.04 12.87 1.89
C ILE A 404 3.54 14.17 2.52
N GLU A 405 4.67 14.71 2.05
CA GLU A 405 5.21 15.98 2.54
C GLU A 405 4.23 17.14 2.33
N ILE A 406 3.57 17.20 1.17
CA ILE A 406 2.54 18.21 0.89
C ILE A 406 1.35 18.05 1.84
N LEU A 407 0.86 16.83 2.05
CA LEU A 407 -0.23 16.56 3.00
C LEU A 407 0.12 17.00 4.43
N MET A 408 1.36 16.76 4.84
CA MET A 408 1.84 17.17 6.16
C MET A 408 1.98 18.69 6.29
N ASN A 409 2.70 19.31 5.36
CA ASN A 409 3.08 20.73 5.45
C ASN A 409 1.90 21.67 5.13
N ASN A 410 1.13 21.37 4.09
CA ASN A 410 0.10 22.27 3.58
C ASN A 410 -1.29 22.00 4.20
N TYR A 411 -1.55 20.73 4.55
CA TYR A 411 -2.85 20.28 5.04
C TYR A 411 -2.82 19.79 6.50
N GLY A 412 -1.65 19.80 7.15
CA GLY A 412 -1.50 19.48 8.56
C GLY A 412 -1.79 18.01 8.90
N ILE A 413 -1.79 17.12 7.92
CA ILE A 413 -2.17 15.72 8.10
C ILE A 413 -1.00 14.95 8.72
N SER A 414 -1.29 14.00 9.62
CA SER A 414 -0.23 13.17 10.20
C SER A 414 0.38 12.26 9.14
N ALA A 415 1.67 11.92 9.24
CA ALA A 415 2.33 11.02 8.28
C ALA A 415 1.58 9.67 8.12
N LYS A 416 1.02 9.16 9.23
CA LYS A 416 0.23 7.93 9.25
C LYS A 416 -1.06 8.05 8.44
N ASP A 417 -1.79 9.15 8.62
CA ASP A 417 -3.04 9.40 7.90
C ASP A 417 -2.77 9.71 6.43
N ALA A 418 -1.70 10.45 6.13
CA ALA A 418 -1.24 10.72 4.77
C ALA A 418 -0.88 9.43 4.01
N MET A 419 -0.14 8.52 4.66
CA MET A 419 0.15 7.20 4.11
C MET A 419 -1.12 6.37 3.92
N THR A 420 -2.09 6.48 4.83
CA THR A 420 -3.36 5.75 4.69
C THR A 420 -4.19 6.29 3.51
N LEU A 421 -4.26 7.62 3.35
CA LEU A 421 -4.93 8.28 2.23
C LEU A 421 -4.35 7.89 0.87
N THR A 422 -3.02 7.82 0.77
CA THR A 422 -2.30 7.50 -0.47
C THR A 422 -2.34 6.00 -0.79
N SER A 423 -2.25 5.13 0.22
CA SER A 423 -2.16 3.67 0.03
C SER A 423 -3.48 2.97 -0.36
N LEU A 424 -4.63 3.58 -0.08
CA LEU A 424 -5.94 2.94 -0.28
C LEU A 424 -6.47 3.17 -1.71
N GLU A 425 -7.10 2.13 -2.27
CA GLU A 425 -7.88 2.20 -3.52
C GLU A 425 -7.10 2.78 -4.70
N ASN A 426 -5.85 2.35 -4.90
CA ASN A 426 -5.01 2.78 -6.03
C ASN A 426 -4.83 4.31 -6.17
N ASN A 427 -4.80 5.03 -5.03
CA ASN A 427 -4.74 6.49 -4.90
C ASN A 427 -6.08 7.23 -5.16
N ASP A 428 -7.19 6.54 -5.40
CA ASP A 428 -8.45 7.20 -5.78
C ASP A 428 -9.04 8.01 -4.60
N ARG A 429 -8.75 7.58 -3.36
CA ARG A 429 -9.17 8.25 -2.13
C ARG A 429 -8.47 9.59 -1.89
N ILE A 430 -7.22 9.72 -2.30
CA ILE A 430 -6.50 10.98 -2.14
C ILE A 430 -7.04 12.06 -3.08
N GLU A 431 -7.48 11.67 -4.27
CA GLU A 431 -8.10 12.58 -5.24
C GLU A 431 -9.43 13.11 -4.72
N PHE A 432 -10.24 12.23 -4.14
CA PHE A 432 -11.47 12.61 -3.45
C PHE A 432 -11.18 13.61 -2.33
N PHE A 433 -10.17 13.35 -1.49
CA PHE A 433 -9.74 14.26 -0.44
C PHE A 433 -9.37 15.65 -0.99
N TYR A 434 -8.53 15.73 -2.02
CA TYR A 434 -8.11 17.01 -2.59
C TYR A 434 -9.30 17.81 -3.14
N LYS A 435 -10.23 17.17 -3.85
CA LYS A 435 -11.46 17.83 -4.35
C LYS A 435 -12.29 18.41 -3.21
N VAL A 436 -12.49 17.65 -2.14
CA VAL A 436 -13.27 18.10 -0.98
C VAL A 436 -12.60 19.30 -0.31
N VAL A 437 -11.28 19.26 -0.11
CA VAL A 437 -10.54 20.39 0.49
C VAL A 437 -10.58 21.63 -0.40
N GLU A 438 -10.40 21.49 -1.71
CA GLU A 438 -10.47 22.60 -2.66
C GLU A 438 -11.84 23.30 -2.60
N ILE A 439 -12.93 22.53 -2.71
CA ILE A 439 -14.29 23.07 -2.63
C ILE A 439 -14.56 23.72 -1.27
N LEU A 440 -14.09 23.11 -0.18
CA LEU A 440 -14.28 23.65 1.17
C LEU A 440 -13.47 24.95 1.38
N GLN A 441 -12.23 25.01 0.89
CA GLN A 441 -11.38 26.19 0.96
C GLN A 441 -11.99 27.36 0.19
N LEU A 442 -12.63 27.11 -0.96
CA LEU A 442 -13.38 28.13 -1.70
C LEU A 442 -14.58 28.67 -0.90
N LYS A 443 -15.26 27.82 -0.13
CA LYS A 443 -16.38 28.22 0.74
C LYS A 443 -15.91 28.93 2.03
N LEU A 444 -14.69 28.67 2.48
CA LEU A 444 -14.09 29.21 3.71
C LEU A 444 -12.69 29.80 3.43
N PRO A 445 -12.58 30.89 2.66
CA PRO A 445 -11.29 31.40 2.19
C PRO A 445 -10.38 31.95 3.30
N GLN A 446 -10.96 32.32 4.45
CA GLN A 446 -10.24 32.89 5.60
C GLN A 446 -9.75 31.81 6.59
N GLU A 447 -10.20 30.55 6.44
CA GLU A 447 -9.81 29.48 7.35
C GLU A 447 -8.44 28.89 6.97
N ASN A 448 -7.72 28.44 7.99
CA ASN A 448 -6.40 27.84 7.83
C ASN A 448 -6.49 26.52 7.05
N SER A 449 -5.72 26.39 5.97
CA SER A 449 -5.67 25.19 5.11
C SER A 449 -5.33 23.92 5.89
N GLN A 450 -4.46 24.01 6.91
CA GLN A 450 -4.10 22.87 7.75
C GLN A 450 -5.27 22.41 8.65
N LYS A 451 -6.12 23.34 9.07
CA LYS A 451 -7.31 23.00 9.88
C LYS A 451 -8.36 22.33 9.00
N LEU A 452 -8.62 22.87 7.81
CA LEU A 452 -9.54 22.29 6.84
C LEU A 452 -9.04 20.93 6.33
N GLY A 453 -7.73 20.81 6.06
CA GLY A 453 -7.09 19.56 5.66
C GLY A 453 -7.29 18.44 6.69
N LYS A 454 -7.01 18.70 7.98
CA LYS A 454 -7.29 17.75 9.07
C LYS A 454 -8.77 17.36 9.15
N LEU A 455 -9.68 18.32 9.00
CA LEU A 455 -11.12 18.06 9.03
C LEU A 455 -11.51 17.12 7.89
N CYS A 456 -11.15 17.45 6.66
CA CYS A 456 -11.44 16.63 5.48
C CYS A 456 -10.82 15.23 5.60
N CYS A 457 -9.55 15.14 6.02
CA CYS A 457 -8.85 13.87 6.21
C CYS A 457 -9.61 12.94 7.17
N ASN A 458 -10.03 13.45 8.33
CA ASN A 458 -10.77 12.66 9.31
C ASN A 458 -12.09 12.12 8.76
N TRP A 459 -12.82 12.95 8.00
CA TRP A 459 -14.10 12.53 7.43
C TRP A 459 -13.92 11.52 6.29
N VAL A 460 -12.92 11.71 5.44
CA VAL A 460 -12.61 10.78 4.33
C VAL A 460 -12.08 9.45 4.85
N LEU A 461 -11.19 9.44 5.84
CA LEU A 461 -10.58 8.20 6.35
C LEU A 461 -11.50 7.43 7.32
N HIS A 462 -12.23 8.12 8.19
CA HIS A 462 -12.97 7.44 9.27
C HIS A 462 -14.47 7.44 9.04
N ASP A 463 -15.06 8.61 8.78
CA ASP A 463 -16.52 8.73 8.71
C ASP A 463 -17.07 8.11 7.41
N MET A 464 -16.43 8.31 6.26
CA MET A 464 -16.79 7.62 5.02
C MET A 464 -16.49 6.12 5.06
N ALA A 465 -15.36 5.71 5.66
CA ALA A 465 -15.04 4.30 5.80
C ALA A 465 -16.06 3.55 6.67
N SER A 466 -16.62 4.22 7.68
CA SER A 466 -17.68 3.65 8.54
C SER A 466 -19.01 3.38 7.82
N LEU A 467 -19.18 3.87 6.59
CA LEU A 467 -20.37 3.60 5.76
C LEU A 467 -20.28 2.25 5.04
N ARG A 468 -19.11 1.60 5.03
CA ARG A 468 -18.95 0.27 4.44
C ARG A 468 -19.66 -0.76 5.31
N ARG A 469 -20.44 -1.61 4.65
CA ARG A 469 -21.04 -2.81 5.23
C ARG A 469 -20.27 -4.03 4.75
N ASP A 470 -19.89 -4.92 5.67
CA ASP A 470 -19.16 -6.17 5.39
C ASP A 470 -20.00 -7.18 4.57
N ASP A 471 -21.30 -6.92 4.46
CA ASP A 471 -22.36 -7.77 3.94
C ASP A 471 -22.73 -7.51 2.47
N LEU A 472 -22.00 -6.64 1.75
CA LEU A 472 -22.17 -6.45 0.31
C LEU A 472 -21.08 -7.19 -0.47
N ASN A 473 -21.51 -8.21 -1.22
CA ASN A 473 -20.69 -9.04 -2.12
C ASN A 473 -19.78 -8.20 -3.05
N GLU A 474 -18.74 -8.86 -3.58
CA GLU A 474 -17.64 -8.33 -4.41
C GLU A 474 -18.00 -7.37 -5.58
N ASP A 475 -19.26 -7.20 -5.96
CA ASP A 475 -19.73 -6.11 -6.83
C ASP A 475 -19.97 -4.83 -5.99
N ASN A 476 -18.87 -4.17 -5.64
CA ASN A 476 -18.83 -2.97 -4.81
C ASN A 476 -19.46 -1.73 -5.49
N SER A 477 -20.62 -1.27 -5.01
CA SER A 477 -21.20 0.06 -5.32
C SER A 477 -20.38 1.24 -4.76
N HIS A 478 -19.29 0.96 -4.03
CA HIS A 478 -18.45 1.92 -3.32
C HIS A 478 -17.00 1.98 -3.79
N GLN A 479 -16.67 1.44 -4.97
CA GLN A 479 -15.36 1.71 -5.56
C GLN A 479 -15.27 3.21 -5.89
N LEU A 480 -14.46 3.92 -5.10
CA LEU A 480 -13.91 5.21 -5.51
C LEU A 480 -13.28 5.00 -6.88
N LYS A 481 -13.71 5.79 -7.86
CA LYS A 481 -13.18 5.73 -9.22
C LYS A 481 -11.86 6.49 -9.29
N ALA A 482 -11.06 6.18 -10.30
CA ALA A 482 -9.77 6.84 -10.57
C ALA A 482 -9.85 8.33 -10.91
N ASP A 483 -11.04 8.94 -10.93
CA ASP A 483 -11.24 10.38 -11.01
C ASP A 483 -11.59 10.98 -9.64
N GLY A 484 -11.56 10.19 -8.56
CA GLY A 484 -11.96 10.57 -7.23
C GLY A 484 -13.47 10.76 -7.07
N ASN A 485 -14.33 10.17 -7.91
CA ASN A 485 -15.79 10.16 -7.69
C ASN A 485 -16.24 8.86 -7.02
N CYS A 486 -17.21 8.94 -6.11
CA CYS A 486 -17.86 7.77 -5.52
C CYS A 486 -19.38 7.98 -5.35
N SER A 487 -20.06 7.07 -4.64
CA SER A 487 -21.49 7.16 -4.35
C SER A 487 -21.87 8.46 -3.61
N ILE A 488 -20.91 9.11 -2.96
CA ILE A 488 -21.05 10.43 -2.36
C ILE A 488 -20.19 11.39 -3.18
N PRO A 489 -20.78 12.37 -3.88
CA PRO A 489 -20.01 13.38 -4.60
C PRO A 489 -19.15 14.23 -3.65
N PRO A 490 -17.93 14.64 -4.06
CA PRO A 490 -17.07 15.54 -3.26
C PRO A 490 -17.77 16.84 -2.83
N GLU A 491 -18.66 17.37 -3.67
CA GLU A 491 -19.42 18.60 -3.45
C GLU A 491 -20.37 18.48 -2.26
N GLU A 492 -20.98 17.30 -2.08
CA GLU A 492 -21.91 17.02 -1.00
C GLU A 492 -21.18 16.91 0.35
N LEU A 493 -20.03 16.23 0.36
CA LEU A 493 -19.21 16.17 1.58
C LEU A 493 -18.66 17.56 1.94
N ALA A 494 -18.16 18.33 0.96
CA ALA A 494 -17.68 19.68 1.21
C ALA A 494 -18.79 20.59 1.74
N THR A 495 -20.02 20.44 1.25
CA THR A 495 -21.19 21.18 1.76
C THR A 495 -21.51 20.77 3.21
N LEU A 496 -21.48 19.49 3.54
CA LEU A 496 -21.66 19.01 4.92
C LEU A 496 -20.61 19.61 5.87
N LEU A 497 -19.34 19.59 5.46
CA LEU A 497 -18.23 20.12 6.25
C LEU A 497 -18.32 21.64 6.43
N PHE A 498 -18.77 22.37 5.40
CA PHE A 498 -19.05 23.80 5.51
C PHE A 498 -20.13 24.09 6.57
N LEU A 499 -21.22 23.32 6.58
CA LEU A 499 -22.29 23.48 7.57
C LEU A 499 -21.81 23.15 9.00
N LEU A 500 -20.92 22.16 9.12
CA LEU A 500 -20.30 21.77 10.38
C LEU A 500 -19.40 22.89 10.93
N GLU A 501 -18.50 23.43 10.09
CA GLU A 501 -17.54 24.45 10.49
C GLU A 501 -18.22 25.78 10.82
N THR A 502 -19.27 26.13 10.09
CA THR A 502 -20.13 27.29 10.38
C THR A 502 -21.10 27.06 11.55
N LYS A 503 -21.02 25.91 12.23
CA LYS A 503 -21.84 25.51 13.39
C LYS A 503 -23.36 25.48 13.12
N LYS A 504 -23.76 25.41 11.85
CA LYS A 504 -25.16 25.26 11.44
C LYS A 504 -25.69 23.84 11.70
N ILE A 505 -24.79 22.86 11.83
CA ILE A 505 -25.10 21.49 12.22
C ILE A 505 -24.05 20.98 13.22
N LEU A 506 -24.46 20.10 14.15
CA LEU A 506 -23.55 19.42 15.07
C LEU A 506 -22.96 18.15 14.42
N ARG A 507 -21.87 17.63 14.98
CA ARG A 507 -21.17 16.47 14.41
C ARG A 507 -22.02 15.19 14.32
N LYS A 508 -22.81 14.89 15.34
CA LYS A 508 -23.64 13.66 15.37
C LYS A 508 -24.77 13.72 14.31
N PRO A 509 -25.53 14.83 14.18
CA PRO A 509 -26.46 15.03 13.06
C PRO A 509 -25.78 15.00 11.68
N ALA A 510 -24.58 15.57 11.56
CA ALA A 510 -23.84 15.54 10.30
C ALA A 510 -23.49 14.10 9.86
N LYS A 511 -23.07 13.24 10.80
CA LYS A 511 -22.84 11.81 10.51
C LYS A 511 -24.13 11.11 10.07
N TYR A 512 -25.26 11.41 10.72
CA TYR A 512 -26.55 10.86 10.35
C TYR A 512 -26.97 11.31 8.93
N ALA A 513 -26.77 12.59 8.59
CA ALA A 513 -27.04 13.12 7.26
C ALA A 513 -26.18 12.43 6.18
N LEU A 514 -24.88 12.21 6.46
CA LEU A 514 -23.98 11.49 5.56
C LEU A 514 -24.42 10.04 5.34
N GLN A 515 -24.81 9.33 6.40
CA GLN A 515 -25.36 7.98 6.31
C GLN A 515 -26.62 7.96 5.44
N ARG A 516 -27.55 8.88 5.67
CA ARG A 516 -28.79 8.98 4.88
C ARG A 516 -28.53 9.27 3.42
N LEU A 517 -27.60 10.17 3.10
CA LEU A 517 -27.21 10.47 1.73
C LEU A 517 -26.75 9.20 1.01
N PHE A 518 -25.89 8.43 1.69
CA PHE A 518 -25.38 7.16 1.18
C PHE A 518 -26.48 6.12 0.91
N PHE A 519 -27.45 5.98 1.82
CA PHE A 519 -28.62 5.11 1.59
C PHE A 519 -29.43 5.58 0.38
N CYS A 520 -29.71 6.88 0.27
CA CYS A 520 -30.45 7.44 -0.86
C CYS A 520 -29.76 7.16 -2.20
N THR A 521 -28.44 7.33 -2.28
CA THR A 521 -27.67 7.02 -3.49
C THR A 521 -27.78 5.53 -3.84
N THR A 522 -27.71 4.65 -2.85
CA THR A 522 -27.79 3.19 -3.05
C THR A 522 -29.18 2.77 -3.58
N GLU A 523 -30.23 3.44 -3.09
CA GLU A 523 -31.62 3.25 -3.54
C GLU A 523 -31.95 4.04 -4.82
N LYS A 524 -30.98 4.73 -5.44
CA LYS A 524 -31.14 5.60 -6.61
C LYS A 524 -32.20 6.70 -6.43
N THR A 525 -32.41 7.15 -5.19
CA THR A 525 -33.29 8.27 -4.90
C THR A 525 -32.48 9.56 -4.93
N PRO A 526 -32.82 10.55 -5.77
CA PRO A 526 -32.08 11.80 -5.84
C PRO A 526 -32.25 12.55 -4.52
N SER A 527 -31.13 12.78 -3.83
CA SER A 527 -31.09 13.55 -2.60
C SER A 527 -29.76 14.29 -2.50
N ASN A 528 -29.79 15.44 -1.84
CA ASN A 528 -28.61 16.24 -1.52
C ASN A 528 -28.57 16.50 -0.02
N ILE A 529 -27.40 16.88 0.50
CA ILE A 529 -27.18 16.98 1.94
C ILE A 529 -28.09 18.02 2.59
N CYS A 530 -28.31 19.17 1.94
CA CYS A 530 -29.18 20.22 2.44
C CYS A 530 -30.64 19.76 2.55
N GLY A 531 -31.14 19.06 1.54
CA GLY A 531 -32.50 18.52 1.52
C GLY A 531 -32.71 17.44 2.58
N ILE A 532 -31.69 16.62 2.85
CA ILE A 532 -31.72 15.64 3.95
C ILE A 532 -31.76 16.37 5.30
N ILE A 533 -30.90 17.36 5.50
CA ILE A 533 -30.85 18.14 6.74
C ILE A 533 -32.19 18.81 7.02
N GLU A 534 -32.82 19.39 6.00
CA GLU A 534 -34.11 20.06 6.14
C GLU A 534 -35.25 19.07 6.39
N LYS A 535 -35.36 18.00 5.60
CA LYS A 535 -36.39 16.96 5.75
C LYS A 535 -36.32 16.26 7.11
N GLU A 536 -35.12 16.03 7.62
CA GLU A 536 -34.89 15.32 8.88
C GLU A 536 -34.82 16.26 10.10
N GLY A 537 -34.89 17.58 9.90
CA GLY A 537 -34.84 18.57 10.97
C GLY A 537 -33.50 18.59 11.72
N LEU A 538 -32.39 18.48 11.00
CA LEU A 538 -31.04 18.32 11.57
C LEU A 538 -30.30 19.64 11.80
N TRP A 539 -30.93 20.78 11.46
CA TRP A 539 -30.36 22.10 11.73
C TRP A 539 -30.11 22.28 13.22
N ASN A 540 -29.02 22.98 13.56
CA ASN A 540 -28.71 23.40 14.92
C ASN A 540 -29.61 24.57 15.36
N LEU A 541 -30.93 24.36 15.29
CA LEU A 541 -31.93 25.24 15.87
C LEU A 541 -31.91 25.00 17.37
N LYS A 542 -31.87 26.08 18.17
CA LYS A 542 -32.03 25.98 19.63
C LYS A 542 -33.41 25.38 19.89
N ILE A 543 -33.43 24.07 20.18
CA ILE A 543 -34.61 23.35 20.68
C ILE A 543 -35.15 24.15 21.88
N SER A 544 -36.46 24.40 21.92
CA SER A 544 -37.07 25.14 23.02
C SER A 544 -36.97 24.37 24.33
N GLU A 545 -36.96 25.07 25.45
CA GLU A 545 -36.88 24.44 26.78
C GLU A 545 -38.03 23.44 27.00
N ASP A 546 -39.21 23.72 26.45
CA ASP A 546 -40.38 22.83 26.49
C ASP A 546 -40.17 21.50 25.76
N GLN A 547 -39.51 21.51 24.60
CA GLN A 547 -39.21 20.29 23.84
C GLN A 547 -38.20 19.41 24.57
N TYR A 548 -37.22 20.01 25.26
CA TYR A 548 -36.31 19.27 26.13
C TYR A 548 -37.04 18.63 27.31
N LYS A 549 -37.99 19.36 27.94
CA LYS A 549 -38.80 18.82 29.04
C LYS A 549 -39.67 17.65 28.58
N GLU A 550 -40.26 17.72 27.39
CA GLU A 550 -41.10 16.65 26.86
C GLU A 550 -40.30 15.37 26.57
N GLN A 551 -39.13 15.50 25.93
CA GLN A 551 -38.21 14.37 25.73
C GLN A 551 -37.75 13.79 27.08
N ALA A 552 -37.45 14.63 28.07
CA ALA A 552 -37.10 14.17 29.41
C ALA A 552 -38.26 13.36 30.04
N ARG A 553 -39.51 13.82 29.93
CA ARG A 553 -40.68 13.07 30.43
C ARG A 553 -40.84 11.71 29.75
N ILE A 554 -40.68 11.62 28.43
CA ILE A 554 -40.75 10.36 27.68
C ILE A 554 -39.69 9.37 28.20
N ILE A 555 -38.45 9.82 28.39
CA ILE A 555 -37.37 8.97 28.90
C ILE A 555 -37.61 8.55 30.34
N LEU A 556 -38.08 9.47 31.19
CA LEU A 556 -38.39 9.19 32.58
C LEU A 556 -39.53 8.16 32.72
N ALA A 557 -40.55 8.22 31.86
CA ALA A 557 -41.62 7.22 31.79
C ALA A 557 -41.12 5.87 31.24
N GLN A 558 -40.17 5.87 30.30
CA GLN A 558 -39.61 4.63 29.76
C GLN A 558 -38.68 3.90 30.76
N TYR A 559 -38.01 4.65 31.65
CA TYR A 559 -37.01 4.12 32.59
C TYR A 559 -37.41 4.35 34.06
N GLU A 560 -38.66 4.03 34.42
CA GLU A 560 -39.23 4.26 35.75
C GLU A 560 -38.40 3.67 36.92
N VAL A 561 -37.78 2.51 36.72
CA VAL A 561 -36.96 1.85 37.77
C VAL A 561 -35.77 2.72 38.16
N ILE A 562 -35.17 3.41 37.19
CA ILE A 562 -34.03 4.30 37.40
C ILE A 562 -34.51 5.62 38.01
N LEU A 563 -35.67 6.13 37.56
CA LEU A 563 -36.32 7.31 38.14
C LEU A 563 -36.63 7.11 39.63
N LYS A 564 -37.20 5.98 40.05
CA LYS A 564 -37.47 5.68 41.47
C LYS A 564 -36.22 5.73 42.33
N ALA A 565 -35.09 5.23 41.82
CA ALA A 565 -33.82 5.29 42.52
C ALA A 565 -33.23 6.71 42.61
N VAL A 566 -33.49 7.56 41.62
CA VAL A 566 -33.10 8.99 41.65
C VAL A 566 -33.98 9.77 42.65
N LEU A 567 -35.28 9.48 42.70
CA LEU A 567 -36.21 10.07 43.68
C LEU A 567 -35.84 9.67 45.12
N ALA A 568 -35.34 8.44 45.32
CA ALA A 568 -34.81 7.95 46.60
C ALA A 568 -33.44 8.54 47.01
N GLY A 569 -32.92 9.53 46.28
CA GLY A 569 -31.72 10.30 46.66
C GLY A 569 -30.42 9.91 45.95
N ASN A 570 -30.44 8.95 45.02
CA ASN A 570 -29.22 8.55 44.30
C ASN A 570 -28.99 9.40 43.03
N GLU A 571 -28.44 10.59 43.21
CA GLU A 571 -28.19 11.55 42.12
C GLU A 571 -27.20 11.05 41.05
N SER A 572 -26.36 10.06 41.37
CA SER A 572 -25.41 9.49 40.40
C SER A 572 -26.11 8.87 39.18
N LYS A 573 -27.37 8.44 39.35
CA LYS A 573 -28.18 7.84 38.28
C LYS A 573 -28.79 8.86 37.32
N ILE A 574 -28.72 10.16 37.61
CA ILE A 574 -29.13 11.22 36.66
C ILE A 574 -28.24 11.18 35.41
N LYS A 575 -26.94 10.90 35.57
CA LYS A 575 -26.02 10.74 34.42
C LYS A 575 -26.37 9.52 33.56
N ALA A 576 -26.92 8.45 34.16
CA ALA A 576 -27.39 7.29 33.41
C ALA A 576 -28.63 7.61 32.57
N LEU A 577 -29.60 8.35 33.13
CA LEU A 577 -30.77 8.83 32.41
C LEU A 577 -30.41 9.81 31.29
N LEU A 578 -29.45 10.71 31.53
CA LEU A 578 -28.89 11.58 30.48
C LEU A 578 -28.29 10.75 29.34
N GLY A 579 -27.50 9.72 29.66
CA GLY A 579 -26.96 8.80 28.67
C GLY A 579 -28.04 8.10 27.85
N MET A 580 -29.15 7.69 28.47
CA MET A 580 -30.29 7.07 27.80
C MET A 580 -31.06 8.05 26.91
N MET A 581 -31.28 9.28 27.39
CA MET A 581 -31.89 10.36 26.62
C MET A 581 -31.07 10.68 25.35
N LEU A 582 -29.76 10.83 25.49
CA LEU A 582 -28.85 11.08 24.37
C LEU A 582 -28.69 9.86 23.42
N LYS A 583 -28.92 8.64 23.92
CA LYS A 583 -28.89 7.41 23.12
C LYS A 583 -30.18 7.21 22.31
N ASN A 584 -31.34 7.57 22.88
CA ASN A 584 -32.62 7.52 22.18
C ASN A 584 -32.76 8.62 21.12
N ASP A 585 -32.05 9.75 21.30
CA ASP A 585 -31.85 10.71 20.21
C ASP A 585 -30.87 10.15 19.17
N ARG A 586 -31.42 9.35 18.25
CA ARG A 586 -30.69 8.78 17.11
C ARG A 586 -30.17 9.84 16.15
N LYS A 587 -30.82 11.01 16.08
CA LYS A 587 -30.44 12.13 15.21
C LYS A 587 -29.31 12.98 15.82
N GLY A 588 -29.19 12.99 17.15
CA GLY A 588 -28.13 13.69 17.88
C GLY A 588 -28.30 15.20 17.94
N VAL A 589 -29.54 15.68 17.86
CA VAL A 589 -29.88 17.11 17.86
C VAL A 589 -29.84 17.69 19.28
N LEU A 590 -29.98 16.86 20.32
CA LEU A 590 -29.99 17.30 21.71
C LEU A 590 -28.59 17.73 22.19
N ASP A 591 -28.51 18.94 22.74
CA ASP A 591 -27.32 19.42 23.45
C ASP A 591 -27.23 18.74 24.84
N PRO A 592 -26.08 18.11 25.19
CA PRO A 592 -25.94 17.40 26.45
C PRO A 592 -26.15 18.26 27.70
N LYS A 593 -25.75 19.54 27.68
CA LYS A 593 -25.87 20.44 28.84
C LYS A 593 -27.33 20.84 29.04
N MET A 594 -28.02 21.20 27.96
CA MET A 594 -29.44 21.56 28.01
C MET A 594 -30.32 20.36 28.38
N ALA A 595 -29.99 19.17 27.87
CA ALA A 595 -30.69 17.93 28.23
C ALA A 595 -30.54 17.60 29.72
N GLU A 596 -29.34 17.79 30.30
CA GLU A 596 -29.13 17.59 31.73
C GLU A 596 -29.92 18.58 32.59
N GLN A 597 -29.96 19.85 32.18
CA GLN A 597 -30.74 20.89 32.86
C GLN A 597 -32.24 20.57 32.85
N ALA A 598 -32.79 20.18 31.69
CA ALA A 598 -34.19 19.82 31.56
C ALA A 598 -34.55 18.56 32.36
N LEU A 599 -33.69 17.53 32.35
CA LEU A 599 -33.87 16.35 33.20
C LEU A 599 -33.94 16.72 34.68
N LYS A 600 -33.03 17.57 35.15
CA LYS A 600 -33.01 18.05 36.55
C LYS A 600 -34.26 18.85 36.91
N GLN A 601 -34.70 19.74 36.02
CA GLN A 601 -35.93 20.52 36.23
C GLN A 601 -37.15 19.61 36.33
N VAL A 602 -37.34 18.66 35.39
CA VAL A 602 -38.50 17.74 35.40
C VAL A 602 -38.47 16.80 36.62
N ILE A 603 -37.29 16.32 37.02
CA ILE A 603 -37.14 15.49 38.23
C ILE A 603 -37.49 16.31 39.49
N ASN A 604 -37.10 17.58 39.55
CA ASN A 604 -37.43 18.46 40.68
C ASN A 604 -38.93 18.81 40.70
N GLU A 605 -39.55 19.04 39.54
CA GLU A 605 -41.01 19.18 39.41
C GLU A 605 -41.71 17.92 39.98
N LEU A 606 -41.26 16.72 39.61
CA LEU A 606 -41.80 15.44 40.11
C LEU A 606 -41.55 15.19 41.61
N LYS A 607 -40.52 15.80 42.21
CA LYS A 607 -40.29 15.76 43.67
C LYS A 607 -41.23 16.70 44.43
N GLN A 608 -41.72 17.76 43.78
CA GLN A 608 -42.55 18.80 44.39
C GLN A 608 -44.05 18.53 44.24
N THR A 609 -44.47 17.70 43.28
CA THR A 609 -45.85 17.18 43.22
C THR A 609 -46.01 16.04 44.23
N PRO A 610 -46.82 16.18 45.29
CA PRO A 610 -47.11 15.05 46.17
C PRO A 610 -47.88 14.01 45.35
N THR A 611 -47.31 12.81 45.23
CA THR A 611 -48.02 11.61 44.77
C THR A 611 -49.29 11.45 45.59
N LYS A 612 -50.44 11.65 44.96
CA LYS A 612 -51.73 11.13 45.44
C LYS A 612 -51.82 9.65 45.17
#